data_AF-A0A954LB75-F1
#
_entry.id   AF-A0A954LB75-F1
#
_cell.length_a   1.000
_cell.length_b   1.000
_cell.length_c   1.000
_cell.angle_alpha   90.00
_cell.angle_beta   90.00
_cell.angle_gamma   90.00
#
_symmetry.space_group_name_H-M   'P 1'
#
loop_
_entity.id
_entity.type
_entity.pdbx_description
1 polymer ?
#
loop_
_entity_poly.entity_id
_entity_poly.type
_entity_poly.pdbx_seq_one_letter_code
_entity_poly.pdbx_strand_id
1 'polypeptide(L)'
;VMAALPMAFIGSVAALVLTGQTLTIAAMVGFVSLAGIASRNGILPLNHYVHLVQHEGEQFTHSMIIRAGQERLAPVLMTALTSGIGLVPLVLAAGEPGKEILYPVATVILGGLISSTLLDFFVHPALFWLFGLKAAEAVTGATAAGLDLEETHCT
;
A
#
# COMPACT_ATOMS: atom_id res chain seq x y z
N VAL A 1 -1.06 7.04 -4.57
CA VAL A 1 -1.16 8.26 -3.71
C VAL A 1 -2.60 8.70 -3.45
N MET A 2 -3.38 9.09 -4.47
CA MET A 2 -4.72 9.70 -4.28
C MET A 2 -5.72 8.84 -3.48
N ALA A 3 -5.64 7.50 -3.57
CA ALA A 3 -6.50 6.59 -2.79
C ALA A 3 -6.00 6.33 -1.35
N ALA A 4 -4.69 6.44 -1.12
CA ALA A 4 -4.09 6.12 0.19
C ALA A 4 -4.36 7.22 1.23
N LEU A 5 -4.39 8.50 0.82
CA LEU A 5 -4.69 9.63 1.70
C LEU A 5 -6.05 9.52 2.40
N PRO A 6 -7.19 9.46 1.68
CA PRO A 6 -8.51 9.44 2.32
C PRO A 6 -8.67 8.22 3.22
N MET A 7 -8.11 7.08 2.84
CA MET A 7 -8.15 5.86 3.65
C MET A 7 -7.32 5.97 4.93
N ALA A 8 -6.14 6.58 4.87
CA ALA A 8 -5.33 6.84 6.06
C ALA A 8 -6.08 7.77 7.04
N PHE A 9 -6.73 8.83 6.53
CA PHE A 9 -7.56 9.72 7.35
C PHE A 9 -8.72 8.99 8.02
N ILE A 10 -9.44 8.14 7.28
CA ILE A 10 -10.55 7.34 7.83
C ILE A 10 -10.04 6.42 8.95
N GLY A 11 -8.92 5.72 8.73
CA GLY A 11 -8.31 4.85 9.74
C GLY A 11 -7.89 5.58 11.02
N SER A 12 -7.33 6.78 10.88
CA SER A 12 -6.96 7.62 12.03
C SER A 12 -8.16 8.14 12.80
N VAL A 13 -9.19 8.62 12.12
CA VAL A 13 -10.43 9.07 12.78
C VAL A 13 -11.11 7.89 13.48
N ALA A 14 -11.16 6.72 12.84
CA ALA A 14 -11.69 5.51 13.46
C ALA A 14 -10.90 5.11 14.72
N ALA A 15 -9.56 5.22 14.70
CA ALA A 15 -8.74 4.95 15.87
C ALA A 15 -8.98 5.94 17.02
N LEU A 16 -9.13 7.23 16.74
CA LEU A 16 -9.51 8.24 17.75
C LEU A 16 -10.86 7.90 18.40
N VAL A 17 -11.86 7.57 17.58
CA VAL A 17 -13.22 7.23 18.04
C VAL A 17 -13.22 5.96 18.88
N LEU A 18 -12.52 4.91 18.45
CA LEU A 18 -12.37 3.65 19.22
C LEU A 18 -11.67 3.87 20.56
N THR A 19 -10.72 4.81 20.60
CA THR A 19 -9.97 5.13 21.83
C THR A 19 -10.68 6.18 22.70
N GLY A 20 -11.85 6.67 22.29
CA GLY A 20 -12.63 7.67 23.04
C GLY A 20 -11.94 9.04 23.16
N GLN A 21 -11.00 9.36 22.28
CA GLN A 21 -10.20 10.58 22.36
C GLN A 21 -10.85 11.73 21.57
N THR A 22 -10.67 12.96 22.07
CA THR A 22 -11.13 14.17 21.38
C THR A 22 -10.15 14.62 20.30
N LEU A 23 -10.65 15.36 19.31
CA LEU A 23 -9.82 15.99 18.30
C LEU A 23 -9.06 17.18 18.89
N THR A 24 -7.79 16.99 19.24
CA THR A 24 -6.91 18.03 19.80
C THR A 24 -5.98 18.61 18.75
N ILE A 25 -5.31 19.72 19.09
CA ILE A 25 -4.23 20.28 18.23
C ILE A 25 -3.13 19.25 17.99
N ALA A 26 -2.85 18.43 18.98
CA ALA A 26 -1.90 17.33 18.88
C ALA A 26 -2.34 16.29 17.83
N ALA A 27 -3.63 15.89 17.86
CA ALA A 27 -4.19 15.01 16.83
C ALA A 27 -4.02 15.60 15.42
N MET A 28 -4.24 16.92 15.25
CA MET A 28 -4.04 17.60 13.96
C MET A 28 -2.60 17.48 13.44
N VAL A 29 -1.60 17.66 14.31
CA VAL A 29 -0.19 17.45 13.94
C VAL A 29 0.05 15.99 13.50
N GLY A 30 -0.56 15.03 14.21
CA GLY A 30 -0.52 13.62 13.82
C GLY A 30 -1.08 13.34 12.43
N PHE A 31 -2.19 13.99 12.05
CA PHE A 31 -2.77 13.85 10.70
C PHE A 31 -1.84 14.40 9.60
N VAL A 32 -1.14 15.51 9.87
CA VAL A 32 -0.15 16.06 8.94
C VAL A 32 1.04 15.10 8.76
N SER A 33 1.58 14.58 9.86
CA SER A 33 2.66 13.58 9.80
C SER A 33 2.23 12.32 9.04
N LEU A 34 1.02 11.84 9.29
CA LEU A 34 0.44 10.69 8.59
C LEU A 34 0.31 10.95 7.08
N ALA A 35 -0.14 12.13 6.66
CA ALA A 35 -0.24 12.47 5.24
C ALA A 35 1.14 12.38 4.54
N GLY A 36 2.21 12.77 5.23
CA GLY A 36 3.60 12.58 4.77
C GLY A 36 3.97 11.10 4.63
N ILE A 37 3.66 10.27 5.63
CA ILE A 37 3.91 8.82 5.59
C ILE A 37 3.12 8.15 4.46
N ALA A 38 1.83 8.47 4.34
CA ALA A 38 0.94 7.93 3.31
C ALA A 38 1.36 8.35 1.90
N SER A 39 1.83 9.59 1.71
CA SER A 39 2.36 10.02 0.40
C SER A 39 3.65 9.29 0.05
N ARG A 40 4.59 9.12 1.00
CA ARG A 40 5.83 8.35 0.79
C ARG A 40 5.54 6.88 0.44
N ASN A 41 4.63 6.25 1.17
CA ASN A 41 4.23 4.86 0.92
C ASN A 41 3.50 4.74 -0.43
N GLY A 42 2.68 5.72 -0.80
CA GLY A 42 1.89 5.71 -2.03
C GLY A 42 2.62 6.13 -3.32
N ILE A 43 3.80 6.76 -3.26
CA ILE A 43 4.62 7.17 -4.42
C ILE A 43 5.55 6.02 -4.87
N LEU A 44 6.06 5.25 -3.92
CA LEU A 44 7.04 4.18 -4.16
C LEU A 44 6.62 3.13 -5.22
N PRO A 45 5.33 2.80 -5.42
CA PRO A 45 4.92 1.82 -6.42
C PRO A 45 5.12 2.26 -7.89
N LEU A 46 5.07 3.56 -8.18
CA LEU A 46 4.98 4.05 -9.57
C LEU A 46 6.29 3.87 -10.37
N ASN A 47 7.44 4.03 -9.72
CA ASN A 47 8.71 4.26 -10.44
C ASN A 47 9.18 3.03 -11.23
N HIS A 48 9.01 1.83 -10.68
CA HIS A 48 9.38 0.60 -11.39
C HIS A 48 8.30 0.12 -12.36
N TYR A 49 7.03 0.54 -12.24
CA TYR A 49 6.01 0.26 -13.26
C TYR A 49 6.28 1.06 -14.55
N VAL A 50 6.71 2.32 -14.41
CA VAL A 50 7.09 3.18 -15.53
C VAL A 50 8.40 2.71 -16.18
N HIS A 51 9.39 2.29 -15.38
CA HIS A 51 10.65 1.77 -15.91
C HIS A 51 10.47 0.45 -16.70
N LEU A 52 9.63 -0.47 -16.19
CA LEU A 52 9.42 -1.79 -16.82
C LEU A 52 8.57 -1.71 -18.10
N VAL A 53 7.63 -0.78 -18.17
CA VAL A 53 6.83 -0.51 -19.38
C VAL A 53 7.64 0.24 -20.44
N GLN A 54 8.59 1.09 -20.04
CA GLN A 54 9.32 1.94 -20.98
C GLN A 54 10.59 1.32 -21.58
N HIS A 55 11.24 0.34 -20.92
CA HIS A 55 12.60 -0.04 -21.31
C HIS A 55 12.81 -1.46 -21.86
N GLU A 56 11.91 -2.43 -21.64
CA GLU A 56 12.26 -3.84 -21.97
C GLU A 56 11.35 -4.62 -22.91
N GLY A 57 10.10 -4.26 -23.18
CA GLY A 57 9.27 -4.97 -24.18
C GLY A 57 9.16 -6.50 -23.97
N GLU A 58 9.42 -7.00 -22.76
CA GLU A 58 9.58 -8.41 -22.40
C GLU A 58 8.41 -8.91 -21.54
N GLN A 59 8.11 -10.20 -21.66
CA GLN A 59 6.79 -10.77 -21.32
C GLN A 59 6.45 -10.76 -19.83
N PHE A 60 5.23 -10.32 -19.51
CA PHE A 60 4.61 -10.35 -18.18
C PHE A 60 4.35 -11.79 -17.70
N THR A 61 5.39 -12.45 -17.20
CA THR A 61 5.26 -13.78 -16.56
C THR A 61 4.86 -13.62 -15.09
N HIS A 62 3.99 -14.52 -14.60
CA HIS A 62 3.46 -14.58 -13.22
C HIS A 62 4.55 -14.53 -12.13
N SER A 63 5.76 -15.02 -12.43
CA SER A 63 6.93 -15.03 -11.53
C SER A 63 7.52 -13.63 -11.28
N MET A 64 7.50 -12.74 -12.27
CA MET A 64 8.07 -11.39 -12.16
C MET A 64 7.16 -10.47 -11.33
N ILE A 65 5.84 -10.64 -11.42
CA ILE A 65 4.86 -9.91 -10.61
C ILE A 65 4.94 -10.34 -9.14
N ILE A 66 5.09 -11.64 -8.86
CA ILE A 66 5.29 -12.15 -7.48
C ILE A 66 6.58 -11.59 -6.89
N ARG A 67 7.67 -11.58 -7.66
CA ARG A 67 8.96 -11.04 -7.22
C ARG A 67 8.90 -9.53 -6.99
N ALA A 68 8.25 -8.79 -7.89
CA ALA A 68 8.03 -7.35 -7.75
C ALA A 68 7.12 -6.98 -6.56
N GLY A 69 6.12 -7.82 -6.23
CA GLY A 69 5.30 -7.67 -5.03
C GLY A 69 6.07 -7.96 -3.74
N GLN A 70 6.89 -9.02 -3.73
CA GLN A 70 7.68 -9.43 -2.55
C GLN A 70 8.82 -8.46 -2.22
N GLU A 71 9.55 -7.95 -3.23
CA GLU A 71 10.61 -6.96 -3.02
C GLU A 71 10.10 -5.62 -2.45
N ARG A 72 8.79 -5.34 -2.58
CA ARG A 72 8.17 -4.09 -2.13
C ARG A 72 7.37 -4.22 -0.84
N LEU A 73 6.82 -5.41 -0.56
CA LEU A 73 6.18 -5.70 0.73
C LEU A 73 7.19 -5.52 1.87
N ALA A 74 8.45 -5.94 1.67
CA ALA A 74 9.47 -5.87 2.70
C ALA A 74 9.77 -4.42 3.16
N PRO A 75 10.02 -3.44 2.28
CA PRO A 75 10.17 -2.03 2.67
C PRO A 75 8.95 -1.42 3.38
N VAL A 76 7.73 -1.69 2.93
CA VAL A 76 6.51 -1.13 3.54
C VAL A 76 6.26 -1.73 4.92
N LEU A 77 6.45 -3.04 5.05
CA LEU A 77 6.36 -3.71 6.35
C LEU A 77 7.45 -3.23 7.31
N MET A 78 8.67 -3.00 6.83
CA MET A 78 9.76 -2.52 7.67
C MET A 78 9.43 -1.16 8.30
N THR A 79 8.91 -0.21 7.52
CA THR A 79 8.54 1.12 8.04
C THR A 79 7.33 1.03 8.95
N ALA A 80 6.34 0.19 8.61
CA ALA A 80 5.15 -0.03 9.41
C ALA A 80 5.47 -0.65 10.77
N LEU A 81 6.30 -1.70 10.79
CA LEU A 81 6.75 -2.36 12.02
C LEU A 81 7.61 -1.44 12.87
N THR A 82 8.54 -0.70 12.27
CA THR A 82 9.40 0.25 13.01
C THR A 82 8.57 1.34 13.67
N SER A 83 7.63 1.95 12.92
CA SER A 83 6.74 2.99 13.44
C SER A 83 5.76 2.44 14.47
N GLY A 84 5.20 1.26 14.21
CA GLY A 84 4.30 0.56 15.11
C GLY A 84 4.96 0.27 16.46
N ILE A 85 6.11 -0.39 16.45
CA ILE A 85 6.86 -0.71 17.69
C ILE A 85 7.23 0.56 18.47
N GLY A 86 7.62 1.64 17.79
CA GLY A 86 7.94 2.90 18.44
C GLY A 86 6.73 3.60 19.09
N LEU A 87 5.54 3.45 18.50
CA LEU A 87 4.31 4.11 18.97
C LEU A 87 3.50 3.27 19.96
N VAL A 88 3.61 1.94 19.91
CA VAL A 88 2.91 1.02 20.82
C VAL A 88 3.09 1.38 22.31
N PRO A 89 4.30 1.56 22.86
CA PRO A 89 4.46 1.90 24.28
C PRO A 89 3.90 3.29 24.61
N LEU A 90 3.89 4.20 23.64
CA LEU A 90 3.36 5.55 23.80
C LEU A 90 1.83 5.55 23.91
N VAL A 91 1.16 4.67 23.14
CA VAL A 91 -0.29 4.47 23.22
C VAL A 91 -0.67 3.69 24.48
N LEU A 92 0.18 2.77 24.97
CA LEU A 92 -0.10 2.01 26.21
C LEU A 92 0.12 2.84 27.48
N ALA A 93 1.05 3.80 27.47
CA ALA A 93 1.32 4.70 28.60
C ALA A 93 0.30 5.86 28.73
N ALA A 94 -0.94 5.61 28.34
CA ALA A 94 -2.04 6.57 28.42
C ALA A 94 -2.42 6.83 29.88
N GLY A 95 -1.93 7.93 30.45
CA GLY A 95 -2.29 8.33 31.83
C GLY A 95 -1.15 8.88 32.68
N GLU A 96 0.09 8.88 32.18
CA GLU A 96 1.19 9.54 32.89
C GLU A 96 1.19 11.07 32.65
N PRO A 97 1.51 11.89 33.66
CA PRO A 97 1.62 13.34 33.52
C PRO A 97 2.59 13.72 32.39
N GLY A 98 2.14 14.53 31.43
CA GLY A 98 2.94 14.96 30.27
C GLY A 98 2.73 14.14 28.98
N LYS A 99 2.01 13.01 29.02
CA LYS A 99 1.69 12.19 27.83
C LYS A 99 0.33 12.54 27.20
N GLU A 100 -0.41 13.47 27.77
CA GLU A 100 -1.77 13.87 27.33
C GLU A 100 -1.82 14.42 25.89
N ILE A 101 -0.72 15.04 25.44
CA ILE A 101 -0.58 15.58 24.07
C ILE A 101 -0.06 14.50 23.12
N LEU A 102 0.88 13.66 23.60
CA LEU A 102 1.51 12.62 22.80
C LEU A 102 0.57 11.45 22.49
N TYR A 103 -0.33 11.15 23.41
CA TYR A 103 -1.29 10.06 23.29
C TYR A 103 -2.21 10.19 22.04
N PRO A 104 -2.89 11.33 21.80
CA PRO A 104 -3.67 11.53 20.60
C PRO A 104 -2.85 11.61 19.31
N VAL A 105 -1.63 12.16 19.35
CA VAL A 105 -0.72 12.15 18.19
C VAL A 105 -0.39 10.71 17.79
N ALA A 106 0.03 9.90 18.76
CA ALA A 106 0.45 8.51 18.54
C ALA A 106 -0.70 7.64 18.02
N THR A 107 -1.90 7.81 18.59
CA THR A 107 -3.10 7.06 18.21
C THR A 107 -3.51 7.35 16.76
N VAL A 108 -3.46 8.62 16.34
CA VAL A 108 -3.73 9.03 14.95
C VAL A 108 -2.75 8.38 13.98
N ILE A 109 -1.45 8.49 14.25
CA ILE A 109 -0.41 7.97 13.36
C ILE A 109 -0.52 6.44 13.27
N LEU A 110 -0.67 5.76 14.41
CA LEU A 110 -0.77 4.31 14.46
C LEU A 110 -2.01 3.79 13.72
N GLY A 111 -3.18 4.37 13.97
CA GLY A 111 -4.43 3.97 13.30
C GLY A 111 -4.43 4.22 11.80
N GLY A 112 -3.93 5.38 11.38
CA GLY A 112 -3.82 5.72 9.96
C GLY A 112 -2.81 4.86 9.22
N LEU A 113 -1.68 4.57 9.86
CA LEU A 113 -0.65 3.70 9.31
C LEU A 113 -1.18 2.28 9.14
N ILE A 114 -1.82 1.69 10.16
CA ILE A 114 -2.39 0.35 10.08
C ILE A 114 -3.41 0.27 8.94
N SER A 115 -4.32 1.25 8.85
CA SER A 115 -5.32 1.30 7.78
C SER A 115 -4.70 1.43 6.39
N SER A 116 -3.67 2.27 6.25
CA SER A 116 -2.97 2.45 4.97
C SER A 116 -2.16 1.20 4.58
N THR A 117 -1.51 0.54 5.53
CA THR A 117 -0.74 -0.69 5.29
C THR A 117 -1.68 -1.85 4.93
N LEU A 118 -2.82 -1.99 5.61
CA LEU A 118 -3.86 -2.94 5.23
C LEU A 118 -4.36 -2.70 3.80
N LEU A 119 -4.55 -1.43 3.42
CA LEU A 119 -4.92 -1.09 2.06
C LEU A 119 -3.81 -1.46 1.07
N ASP A 120 -2.54 -1.18 1.35
CA ASP A 120 -1.42 -1.61 0.49
C ASP A 120 -1.38 -3.15 0.33
N PHE A 121 -1.70 -3.87 1.41
CA PHE A 121 -1.83 -5.33 1.43
C PHE A 121 -3.04 -5.86 0.65
N PHE A 122 -4.12 -5.09 0.51
CA PHE A 122 -5.29 -5.45 -0.30
C PHE A 122 -5.15 -4.98 -1.75
N VAL A 123 -4.51 -3.83 -1.97
CA VAL A 123 -4.27 -3.25 -3.29
C VAL A 123 -3.28 -4.11 -4.06
N HIS A 124 -2.22 -4.65 -3.43
CA HIS A 124 -1.31 -5.57 -4.10
C HIS A 124 -1.99 -6.83 -4.69
N PRO A 125 -2.78 -7.62 -3.94
CA PRO A 125 -3.50 -8.77 -4.48
C PRO A 125 -4.64 -8.36 -5.42
N ALA A 126 -5.26 -7.19 -5.25
CA ALA A 126 -6.23 -6.66 -6.21
C ALA A 126 -5.56 -6.28 -7.54
N LEU A 127 -4.35 -5.71 -7.50
CA LEU A 127 -3.52 -5.48 -8.68
C LEU A 127 -3.16 -6.82 -9.34
N PHE A 128 -2.77 -7.81 -8.54
CA PHE A 128 -2.51 -9.17 -9.02
C PHE A 128 -3.73 -9.75 -9.75
N TRP A 129 -4.94 -9.64 -9.19
CA TRP A 129 -6.15 -10.17 -9.83
C TRP A 129 -6.51 -9.41 -11.10
N LEU A 130 -6.52 -8.08 -11.06
CA LEU A 130 -6.98 -7.25 -12.18
C LEU A 130 -6.01 -7.26 -13.36
N PHE A 131 -4.70 -7.21 -13.10
CA PHE A 131 -3.69 -7.27 -14.16
C PHE A 131 -3.34 -8.71 -14.55
N GLY A 132 -3.42 -9.67 -13.63
CA GLY A 132 -3.25 -11.10 -13.93
C GLY A 132 -4.36 -11.64 -14.84
N LEU A 133 -5.63 -11.26 -14.62
CA LEU A 133 -6.72 -11.62 -15.53
C LEU A 133 -6.58 -10.97 -16.91
N LYS A 134 -6.26 -9.67 -16.98
CA LYS A 134 -6.08 -8.99 -18.27
C LYS A 134 -4.89 -9.51 -19.07
N ALA A 135 -3.81 -9.90 -18.38
CA ALA A 135 -2.65 -10.55 -19.01
C ALA A 135 -2.99 -11.98 -19.46
N ALA A 136 -3.74 -12.75 -18.67
CA ALA A 136 -4.20 -14.09 -19.05
C ALA A 136 -5.16 -14.04 -20.26
N GLU A 137 -6.07 -13.08 -20.29
CA GLU A 137 -7.05 -12.90 -21.37
C GLU A 137 -6.36 -12.43 -22.67
N ALA A 138 -5.34 -11.56 -22.58
CA ALA A 138 -4.53 -11.15 -23.73
C ALA A 138 -3.66 -12.28 -24.30
N VAL A 139 -3.12 -13.17 -23.45
CA VAL A 139 -2.35 -14.35 -23.89
C VAL A 139 -3.26 -15.39 -24.54
N THR A 140 -4.47 -15.61 -24.01
CA THR A 140 -5.42 -16.55 -24.61
C THR A 140 -5.92 -16.05 -25.98
N GLY A 141 -6.04 -14.73 -26.18
CA GLY A 141 -6.32 -14.13 -27.48
C GLY A 141 -5.15 -14.19 -28.47
N ALA A 142 -3.90 -14.09 -28.00
CA ALA A 142 -2.71 -14.19 -28.85
C ALA A 142 -2.38 -15.65 -29.25
N THR A 143 -2.63 -16.63 -28.37
CA THR A 143 -2.46 -18.07 -28.69
C THR A 143 -3.47 -18.56 -29.73
N ALA A 144 -4.70 -18.03 -29.74
CA ALA A 144 -5.68 -18.33 -30.79
C ALA A 144 -5.25 -17.75 -32.16
N ALA A 145 -4.69 -16.53 -32.19
CA ALA A 145 -4.19 -15.91 -33.42
C ALA A 145 -2.86 -16.51 -33.94
N GLY A 146 -2.09 -17.19 -33.07
CA GLY A 146 -0.85 -17.86 -33.45
C GLY A 146 -1.04 -19.26 -34.04
N LEU A 147 -2.17 -19.92 -33.80
CA LEU A 147 -2.45 -21.27 -34.32
C LEU A 147 -3.01 -21.25 -35.77
N ASP A 148 -3.58 -20.14 -36.24
CA ASP A 148 -4.08 -20.01 -37.63
C ASP A 148 -2.96 -19.70 -38.65
N LEU A 149 -1.79 -19.23 -38.21
CA LEU A 149 -0.67 -18.88 -39.11
C LEU A 149 0.33 -20.02 -39.33
N GLU A 150 0.31 -21.07 -38.50
CA GLU A 150 1.27 -22.19 -38.59
C GLU A 150 0.76 -23.37 -39.44
N GLU A 151 -0.54 -23.49 -39.73
CA GLU A 151 -1.06 -24.53 -40.64
C GLU A 151 -1.03 -24.16 -42.14
N THR A 152 -0.89 -22.88 -42.51
CA THR A 152 -1.01 -22.46 -43.93
C THR A 152 0.32 -22.42 -44.70
N HIS A 153 1.45 -22.77 -44.07
CA HIS A 153 2.79 -22.67 -44.69
C HIS A 153 3.52 -24.00 -44.90
N CYS A 154 2.82 -25.13 -44.77
CA CYS A 154 3.35 -26.46 -45.09
C CYS A 154 2.48 -27.20 -46.11
N THR A 155 2.23 -26.60 -47.28
CA THR A 155 1.82 -27.30 -48.53
C THR A 155 2.35 -26.57 -49.74
#